data_AF-A0A5C3DY85-F1
#
_entry.id   AF-A0A5C3DY85-F1
#
_cell.length_a   1.000
_cell.length_b   1.000
_cell.length_c   1.000
_cell.angle_alpha   90.00
_cell.angle_beta   90.00
_cell.angle_gamma   90.00
#
_symmetry.space_group_name_H-M   'P 1'
#
loop_
_entity.id
_entity.type
_entity.pdbx_description
1 polymer ?
#
loop_
_entity_poly.entity_id
_entity_poly.type
_entity_poly.pdbx_seq_one_letter_code
_entity_poly.pdbx_strand_id
1 'polypeptide(L)'
;MGKDEKVEESNLFQIMLDQADEIDFSDPSKPADSQVDPTELKVPGLEVSKLFCVVYWALIHSEDEEGITAGLDMMNLEQAKKAVNGIFQFNVRPSSDSEAANEKIVQFYVDMRKEGTIIKGPGPAKPKPDCVITINDRDMIRIALGQMSPQAAFMKGKVKVKGNIMLGLRMQTVLMNEVKKMSRVAKL
;
A
#
# COMPACT_ATOMS: atom_id res chain seq x y z
N MET A 1 -31.56 4.98 -25.10
CA MET A 1 -30.10 5.19 -25.02
C MET A 1 -29.84 6.30 -24.04
N GLY A 2 -29.68 5.94 -22.77
CA GLY A 2 -29.12 6.80 -21.73
C GLY A 2 -28.19 5.90 -20.96
N LYS A 3 -26.89 5.94 -21.28
CA LYS A 3 -25.91 5.36 -20.37
C LYS A 3 -25.84 6.35 -19.23
N ASP A 4 -26.38 5.97 -18.08
CA ASP A 4 -26.06 6.65 -16.82
C ASP A 4 -24.53 6.60 -16.68
N GLU A 5 -23.87 7.71 -17.02
CA GLU A 5 -22.56 8.02 -16.46
C GLU A 5 -22.77 8.13 -14.96
N LYS A 6 -22.56 7.01 -14.25
CA LYS A 6 -22.18 7.09 -12.85
C LYS A 6 -20.91 7.91 -12.82
N VAL A 7 -21.04 9.18 -12.45
CA VAL A 7 -19.93 9.97 -11.93
C VAL A 7 -19.34 9.12 -10.81
N GLU A 8 -18.19 8.52 -11.08
CA GLU A 8 -17.47 7.70 -10.12
C GLU A 8 -16.99 8.69 -9.07
N GLU A 9 -17.70 8.78 -7.93
CA GLU A 9 -17.23 9.52 -6.76
C GLU A 9 -15.86 8.96 -6.40
N SER A 10 -14.81 9.64 -6.85
CA SER A 10 -13.43 9.24 -6.62
C SER A 10 -13.19 9.36 -5.13
N ASN A 11 -13.00 8.20 -4.50
CA ASN A 11 -12.70 8.14 -3.08
C ASN A 11 -11.30 8.76 -2.85
N LEU A 12 -11.09 9.40 -1.69
CA LEU A 12 -9.83 10.12 -1.39
C LEU A 12 -8.60 9.25 -1.64
N PHE A 13 -8.68 7.96 -1.31
CA PHE A 13 -7.60 7.02 -1.54
C PHE A 13 -7.25 6.84 -3.03
N GLN A 14 -8.25 6.77 -3.91
CA GLN A 14 -8.05 6.73 -5.36
C GLN A 14 -7.41 8.03 -5.86
N ILE A 15 -7.87 9.19 -5.37
CA ILE A 15 -7.29 10.49 -5.73
C ILE A 15 -5.81 10.53 -5.33
N MET A 16 -5.47 10.08 -4.12
CA MET A 16 -4.08 10.03 -3.65
C MET A 16 -3.22 9.08 -4.48
N LEU A 17 -3.77 7.94 -4.93
CA LEU A 17 -3.04 7.02 -5.82
C LEU A 17 -2.80 7.63 -7.20
N ASP A 18 -3.82 8.25 -7.78
CA ASP A 18 -3.75 8.86 -9.12
C ASP A 18 -2.78 10.04 -9.14
N GLN A 19 -2.76 10.83 -8.07
CA GLN A 19 -1.90 12.00 -7.90
C GLN A 19 -0.59 11.70 -7.17
N ALA A 20 -0.25 10.44 -6.88
CA ALA A 20 0.94 10.10 -6.07
C ALA A 20 2.27 10.56 -6.70
N ASP A 21 2.29 10.83 -8.00
CA ASP A 21 3.46 11.39 -8.68
C ASP A 21 3.58 12.91 -8.53
N GLU A 22 2.46 13.59 -8.27
CA GLU A 22 2.33 15.05 -8.13
C GLU A 22 2.32 15.51 -6.67
N ILE A 23 1.85 14.66 -5.74
CA ILE A 23 1.81 14.96 -4.32
C ILE A 23 3.24 14.91 -3.75
N ASP A 24 3.63 16.01 -3.12
CA ASP A 24 4.80 16.05 -2.25
C ASP A 24 4.45 15.36 -0.92
N PHE A 25 5.05 14.19 -0.71
CA PHE A 25 4.89 13.39 0.50
C PHE A 25 5.98 13.69 1.56
N SER A 26 6.76 14.76 1.38
CA SER A 26 7.72 15.22 2.40
C SER A 26 7.00 15.89 3.59
N ASP A 27 7.69 15.93 4.75
CA ASP A 27 7.17 16.50 6.00
C ASP A 27 8.01 17.76 6.28
N PRO A 28 7.51 18.96 5.93
CA PRO A 28 8.28 20.18 6.11
C PRO A 28 8.54 20.52 7.58
N SER A 29 7.88 19.82 8.53
CA SER A 29 8.05 20.03 9.97
C SER A 29 9.22 19.24 10.57
N LYS A 30 9.77 18.24 9.87
CA LYS A 30 10.88 17.40 10.37
C LYS A 30 12.20 17.68 9.63
N PRO A 31 13.36 17.56 10.31
CA PRO A 31 14.67 17.65 9.66
C PRO A 31 14.86 16.53 8.62
N ALA A 32 15.33 16.90 7.42
CA ALA A 32 15.44 16.02 6.26
C ALA A 32 16.32 14.77 6.48
N ASP A 33 17.28 14.81 7.41
CA ASP A 33 18.18 13.70 7.76
C ASP A 33 17.55 12.67 8.74
N SER A 34 16.42 13.03 9.34
CA SER A 34 15.67 12.19 10.28
C SER A 34 14.33 11.71 9.74
N GLN A 35 13.93 12.22 8.57
CA GLN A 35 12.64 11.93 7.98
C GLN A 35 12.70 10.64 7.14
N VAL A 36 11.71 9.78 7.32
CA VAL A 36 11.42 8.73 6.35
C VAL A 36 10.73 9.39 5.16
N ASP A 37 11.30 9.24 3.96
CA ASP A 37 10.71 9.70 2.71
C ASP A 37 9.97 8.53 2.00
N PRO A 38 8.63 8.50 2.01
CA PRO A 38 7.87 7.45 1.34
C PRO A 38 8.02 7.47 -0.18
N THR A 39 8.52 8.56 -0.78
CA THR A 39 8.67 8.69 -2.23
C THR A 39 9.79 7.80 -2.79
N GLU A 40 10.75 7.37 -1.95
CA GLU A 40 11.79 6.40 -2.33
C GLU A 40 11.22 5.05 -2.78
N LEU A 41 9.97 4.76 -2.40
CA LEU A 41 9.26 3.56 -2.81
C LEU A 41 8.82 3.60 -4.26
N LYS A 42 8.60 4.80 -4.83
CA LYS A 42 8.04 4.96 -6.17
C LYS A 42 8.94 4.31 -7.23
N VAL A 43 8.29 3.56 -8.13
CA VAL A 43 8.90 2.93 -9.30
C VAL A 43 8.05 3.33 -10.51
N PRO A 44 8.63 4.00 -11.52
CA PRO A 44 7.91 4.40 -12.71
C PRO A 44 7.14 3.25 -13.35
N GLY A 45 5.88 3.51 -13.70
CA GLY A 45 4.96 2.53 -14.29
C GLY A 45 4.51 1.39 -13.39
N LEU A 46 4.82 1.39 -12.08
CA LEU A 46 4.42 0.34 -11.14
C LEU A 46 3.45 0.87 -10.09
N GLU A 47 2.17 0.57 -10.20
CA GLU A 47 1.14 1.16 -9.34
C GLU A 47 1.28 0.75 -7.86
N VAL A 48 1.72 -0.48 -7.59
CA VAL A 48 1.92 -0.96 -6.22
C VAL A 48 2.95 -0.12 -5.47
N SER A 49 3.91 0.49 -6.18
CA SER A 49 4.87 1.40 -5.57
C SER A 49 4.19 2.66 -5.01
N LYS A 50 3.23 3.22 -5.76
CA LYS A 50 2.39 4.35 -5.34
C LYS A 50 1.51 3.97 -4.16
N LEU A 51 0.92 2.77 -4.21
CA LEU A 51 0.14 2.21 -3.11
C LEU A 51 0.95 2.17 -1.81
N PHE A 52 2.17 1.64 -1.84
CA PHE A 52 3.02 1.61 -0.65
C PHE A 52 3.44 3.01 -0.19
N CYS A 53 3.75 3.91 -1.11
CA CYS A 53 4.05 5.32 -0.82
C CYS A 53 2.90 5.98 -0.06
N VAL A 54 1.68 5.95 -0.62
CA VAL A 54 0.47 6.56 -0.05
C VAL A 54 0.13 5.97 1.31
N VAL A 55 0.12 4.64 1.44
CA VAL A 55 -0.21 3.97 2.71
C VAL A 55 0.84 4.29 3.77
N TYR A 56 2.13 4.26 3.42
CA TYR A 56 3.18 4.51 4.38
C TYR A 56 3.17 5.96 4.85
N TRP A 57 3.02 6.90 3.92
CA TRP A 57 2.83 8.31 4.23
C TRP A 57 1.63 8.53 5.16
N ALA A 58 0.47 7.93 4.86
CA ALA A 58 -0.72 8.07 5.67
C ALA A 58 -0.55 7.54 7.09
N LEU A 59 0.20 6.44 7.29
CA LEU A 59 0.51 5.90 8.62
C LEU A 59 1.44 6.82 9.44
N ILE A 60 2.38 7.48 8.77
CA ILE A 60 3.33 8.41 9.40
C ILE A 60 2.64 9.71 9.82
N HIS A 61 1.72 10.22 8.99
CA HIS A 61 1.06 11.52 9.14
C HIS A 61 -0.39 11.41 9.64
N SER A 62 -0.79 10.23 10.15
CA SER A 62 -2.15 10.00 10.65
C SER A 62 -2.50 10.83 11.89
N GLU A 63 -1.50 11.30 12.64
CA GLU A 63 -1.69 12.08 13.86
C GLU A 63 -1.60 13.59 13.61
N ASP A 64 -1.35 14.01 12.37
CA ASP A 64 -1.25 15.42 12.04
C ASP A 64 -2.64 16.07 12.13
N GLU A 65 -2.72 17.18 12.85
CA GLU A 65 -3.98 17.92 13.06
C GLU A 65 -4.39 18.74 11.81
N GLU A 66 -3.47 18.88 10.85
CA GLU A 66 -3.65 19.60 9.59
C GLU A 66 -3.27 18.70 8.40
N GLY A 67 -3.86 18.95 7.22
CA GLY A 67 -3.55 18.21 5.99
C GLY A 67 -4.63 17.22 5.56
N ILE A 68 -4.32 16.42 4.54
CA ILE A 68 -5.31 15.57 3.85
C ILE A 68 -5.76 14.35 4.66
N THR A 69 -4.99 13.97 5.69
CA THR A 69 -5.31 12.92 6.67
C THR A 69 -6.04 13.44 7.90
N ALA A 70 -6.13 14.76 8.09
CA ALA A 70 -6.74 15.36 9.27
C ALA A 70 -8.22 14.96 9.40
N GLY A 71 -8.61 14.52 10.59
CA GLY A 71 -9.97 14.07 10.89
C GLY A 71 -10.31 12.66 10.38
N LEU A 72 -9.37 11.94 9.75
CA LEU A 72 -9.53 10.52 9.45
C LEU A 72 -9.13 9.68 10.66
N ASP A 73 -10.00 8.76 11.08
CA ASP A 73 -9.72 7.77 12.12
C ASP A 73 -8.80 6.65 11.59
N MET A 74 -7.62 7.02 11.09
CA MET A 74 -6.62 6.11 10.55
C MET A 74 -5.77 5.53 11.67
N MET A 75 -5.30 4.30 11.49
CA MET A 75 -4.24 3.79 12.36
C MET A 75 -2.98 4.60 12.17
N ASN A 76 -2.32 4.97 13.27
CA ASN A 76 -0.93 5.41 13.21
C ASN A 76 0.03 4.24 13.01
N LEU A 77 1.29 4.54 12.71
CA LEU A 77 2.30 3.52 12.45
C LEU A 77 2.47 2.52 13.61
N GLU A 78 2.43 2.99 14.85
CA GLU A 78 2.53 2.13 16.04
C GLU A 78 1.33 1.18 16.20
N GLN A 79 0.13 1.67 15.92
CA GLN A 79 -1.08 0.86 15.90
C GLN A 79 -1.04 -0.17 14.77
N ALA A 80 -0.60 0.22 13.57
CA ALA A 80 -0.43 -0.68 12.44
C ALA A 80 0.60 -1.78 12.74
N LYS A 81 1.73 -1.44 13.37
CA LYS A 81 2.73 -2.41 13.84
C LYS A 81 2.13 -3.44 14.79
N LYS A 82 1.39 -2.98 15.81
CA LYS A 82 0.71 -3.88 16.76
C LYS A 82 -0.34 -4.75 16.08
N ALA A 83 -1.12 -4.18 15.17
CA ALA A 83 -2.20 -4.87 14.46
C ALA A 83 -1.66 -5.94 13.50
N VAL A 84 -0.55 -5.69 12.81
CA VAL A 84 0.01 -6.61 11.83
C VAL A 84 1.02 -7.58 12.47
N ASN A 85 2.03 -7.04 13.16
CA ASN A 85 3.11 -7.76 13.84
C ASN A 85 3.78 -8.85 12.98
N GLY A 86 4.46 -8.44 11.92
CA GLY A 86 5.17 -9.37 11.06
C GLY A 86 5.99 -8.72 9.96
N ILE A 87 6.80 -9.54 9.30
CA ILE A 87 7.71 -9.14 8.23
C ILE A 87 7.27 -9.80 6.93
N PHE A 88 7.13 -8.99 5.88
CA PHE A 88 6.61 -9.40 4.59
C PHE A 88 7.59 -9.06 3.48
N GLN A 89 7.58 -9.91 2.45
CA GLN A 89 8.15 -9.57 1.15
C GLN A 89 7.05 -9.64 0.10
N PHE A 90 6.89 -8.56 -0.65
CA PHE A 90 6.03 -8.51 -1.82
C PHE A 90 6.88 -8.67 -3.07
N ASN A 91 6.55 -9.67 -3.87
CA ASN A 91 7.08 -9.90 -5.21
C ASN A 91 6.01 -9.46 -6.21
N VAL A 92 6.15 -8.25 -6.71
CA VAL A 92 5.20 -7.65 -7.65
C VAL A 92 5.64 -7.96 -9.06
N ARG A 93 4.74 -8.50 -9.89
CA ARG A 93 4.98 -8.67 -11.32
C ARG A 93 4.47 -7.43 -12.06
N PRO A 94 5.33 -6.64 -12.69
CA PRO A 94 4.92 -5.53 -13.54
C PRO A 94 4.03 -6.01 -14.69
N SER A 95 3.13 -5.15 -15.16
CA SER A 95 2.40 -5.41 -16.40
C SER A 95 3.32 -5.19 -17.61
N SER A 96 2.96 -5.78 -18.76
CA SER A 96 3.79 -5.70 -19.98
C SER A 96 3.92 -4.30 -20.57
N ASP A 97 2.99 -3.41 -20.24
CA ASP A 97 2.92 -2.00 -20.63
C ASP A 97 3.54 -1.06 -19.58
N SER A 98 4.06 -1.60 -18.48
CA SER A 98 4.76 -0.84 -17.43
C SER A 98 6.15 -0.39 -17.89
N GLU A 99 6.61 0.77 -17.43
CA GLU A 99 8.03 1.16 -17.57
C GLU A 99 8.97 0.18 -16.84
N ALA A 100 8.47 -0.54 -15.83
CA ALA A 100 9.17 -1.63 -15.16
C ALA A 100 9.02 -2.99 -15.87
N ALA A 101 8.46 -3.07 -17.08
CA ALA A 101 8.17 -4.34 -17.76
C ALA A 101 9.41 -5.22 -18.02
N ASN A 102 10.61 -4.63 -18.06
CA ASN A 102 11.87 -5.38 -18.19
C ASN A 102 12.19 -6.18 -16.91
N GLU A 103 11.62 -5.81 -15.77
CA GLU A 103 11.76 -6.53 -14.51
C GLU A 103 10.75 -7.69 -14.44
N LYS A 104 11.25 -8.90 -14.15
CA LYS A 104 10.35 -10.04 -13.92
C LYS A 104 9.56 -9.90 -12.62
N ILE A 105 10.22 -9.34 -11.60
CA ILE A 105 9.69 -9.13 -10.25
C ILE A 105 10.35 -7.88 -9.67
N VAL A 106 9.53 -6.94 -9.21
CA VAL A 106 9.97 -5.85 -8.33
C VAL A 106 9.63 -6.24 -6.88
N GLN A 107 10.60 -6.10 -5.99
CA GLN A 107 10.47 -6.53 -4.60
C GLN A 107 10.22 -5.36 -3.67
N PHE A 108 9.41 -5.57 -2.64
CA PHE A 108 9.27 -4.67 -1.51
C PHE A 108 9.34 -5.46 -0.22
N TYR A 109 10.06 -4.93 0.76
CA TYR A 109 10.15 -5.47 2.11
C TYR A 109 9.36 -4.59 3.07
N VAL A 110 8.55 -5.20 3.92
CA VAL A 110 7.66 -4.52 4.87
C VAL A 110 7.88 -5.12 6.26
N ASP A 111 8.41 -4.33 7.19
CA ASP A 111 8.58 -4.71 8.60
C ASP A 111 7.59 -3.97 9.48
N MET A 112 6.49 -4.64 9.83
CA MET A 112 5.50 -4.16 10.80
C MET A 112 5.68 -4.83 12.17
N ARG A 113 6.84 -5.44 12.44
CA ARG A 113 7.16 -6.07 13.73
C ARG A 113 8.01 -5.15 14.60
N LYS A 114 9.00 -4.49 14.01
CA LYS A 114 9.98 -3.68 14.75
C LYS A 114 9.93 -2.21 14.36
N GLU A 115 10.41 -1.88 13.18
CA GLU A 115 10.64 -0.49 12.81
C GLU A 115 9.36 0.16 12.27
N GLY A 116 8.47 -0.60 11.62
CA GLY A 116 7.35 -0.03 10.88
C GLY A 116 7.79 0.52 9.53
N THR A 117 8.66 -0.20 8.82
CA THR A 117 9.30 0.29 7.60
C THR A 117 8.81 -0.43 6.36
N ILE A 118 8.75 0.32 5.26
CA ILE A 118 8.61 -0.22 3.92
C ILE A 118 9.82 0.24 3.12
N ILE A 119 10.47 -0.70 2.42
CA ILE A 119 11.60 -0.39 1.54
C ILE A 119 11.44 -1.13 0.21
N LYS A 120 11.99 -0.52 -0.86
CA LYS A 120 12.13 -1.19 -2.15
C LYS A 120 13.30 -2.18 -2.09
N GLY A 121 13.10 -3.38 -2.65
CA GLY A 121 14.09 -4.46 -2.72
C GLY A 121 13.84 -5.63 -1.74
N PRO A 122 14.76 -6.61 -1.69
CA PRO A 122 14.60 -7.85 -0.92
C PRO A 122 14.72 -7.70 0.60
N GLY A 123 15.03 -6.52 1.12
CA GLY A 123 15.28 -6.28 2.54
C GLY A 123 16.55 -6.96 3.08
N PRO A 124 16.77 -6.91 4.40
CA PRO A 124 17.96 -7.49 5.03
C PRO A 124 17.93 -9.03 4.96
N ALA A 125 19.11 -9.65 4.99
CA ALA A 125 19.23 -11.12 4.97
C ALA A 125 18.62 -11.81 6.21
N LYS A 126 18.59 -11.09 7.34
CA LYS A 126 17.96 -11.52 8.59
C LYS A 126 17.30 -10.33 9.30
N PRO A 127 16.16 -10.54 9.98
CA PRO A 127 15.34 -11.76 9.95
C PRO A 127 14.75 -12.00 8.55
N LYS A 128 14.47 -13.27 8.22
CA LYS A 128 13.78 -13.59 6.96
C LYS A 128 12.32 -13.13 7.02
N PRO A 129 11.68 -12.83 5.88
CA PRO A 129 10.25 -12.56 5.83
C PRO A 129 9.46 -13.75 6.38
N ASP A 130 8.46 -13.45 7.22
CA ASP A 130 7.52 -14.45 7.73
C ASP A 130 6.54 -14.86 6.64
N CYS A 131 6.20 -13.93 5.74
CA CYS A 131 5.23 -14.10 4.68
C CYS A 131 5.75 -13.50 3.37
N VAL A 132 5.77 -14.29 2.31
CA VAL A 132 6.14 -13.84 0.97
C VAL A 132 4.90 -13.87 0.08
N ILE A 133 4.49 -12.71 -0.41
CA ILE A 133 3.32 -12.52 -1.27
C ILE A 133 3.82 -12.28 -2.68
N THR A 134 3.26 -13.00 -3.66
CA THR A 134 3.55 -12.77 -5.08
C THR A 134 2.25 -12.47 -5.82
N ILE A 135 2.22 -11.34 -6.52
CA ILE A 135 1.00 -10.78 -7.10
C ILE A 135 1.35 -9.95 -8.35
N ASN A 136 0.41 -9.81 -9.28
CA ASN A 136 0.57 -8.87 -10.39
C ASN A 136 0.23 -7.46 -9.91
N ASP A 137 0.94 -6.45 -10.44
CA ASP A 137 0.80 -5.05 -10.07
C ASP A 137 -0.68 -4.59 -10.03
N ARG A 138 -1.39 -4.74 -11.16
CA ARG A 138 -2.79 -4.34 -11.29
C ARG A 138 -3.76 -5.14 -10.42
N ASP A 139 -3.47 -6.42 -10.16
CA ASP A 139 -4.34 -7.24 -9.29
C ASP A 139 -4.27 -6.76 -7.83
N MET A 140 -3.10 -6.28 -7.37
CA MET A 140 -2.93 -5.72 -6.02
C MET A 140 -3.72 -4.43 -5.83
N ILE A 141 -3.68 -3.53 -6.82
CA ILE A 141 -4.46 -2.29 -6.77
C ILE A 141 -5.95 -2.59 -6.70
N ARG A 142 -6.45 -3.49 -7.56
CA ARG A 142 -7.87 -3.90 -7.53
C ARG A 142 -8.26 -4.52 -6.19
N ILE A 143 -7.36 -5.26 -5.55
CA ILE A 143 -7.58 -5.78 -4.19
C ILE A 143 -7.64 -4.64 -3.17
N ALA A 144 -6.69 -3.72 -3.18
CA ALA A 144 -6.63 -2.60 -2.24
C ALA A 144 -7.89 -1.73 -2.34
N LEU A 145 -8.36 -1.46 -3.56
CA LEU A 145 -9.57 -0.71 -3.85
C LEU A 145 -10.88 -1.49 -3.62
N GLY A 146 -10.81 -2.75 -3.19
CA GLY A 146 -12.00 -3.59 -2.99
C GLY A 146 -12.70 -4.05 -4.28
N GLN A 147 -12.12 -3.75 -5.46
CA GLN A 147 -12.61 -4.15 -6.78
C GLN A 147 -12.32 -5.63 -7.11
N MET A 148 -11.53 -6.32 -6.29
CA MET A 148 -11.26 -7.74 -6.39
C MET A 148 -11.24 -8.39 -5.01
N SER A 149 -11.97 -9.50 -4.84
CA SER A 149 -11.89 -10.32 -3.62
C SER A 149 -10.50 -10.96 -3.49
N PRO A 150 -9.77 -10.74 -2.38
CA PRO A 150 -8.47 -11.35 -2.16
C PRO A 150 -8.53 -12.87 -2.05
N GLN A 151 -9.59 -13.40 -1.45
CA GLN A 151 -9.82 -14.84 -1.34
C GLN A 151 -10.01 -15.47 -2.71
N ALA A 152 -10.83 -14.85 -3.58
CA ALA A 152 -11.02 -15.31 -4.95
C ALA A 152 -9.72 -15.21 -5.77
N ALA A 153 -8.94 -14.13 -5.58
CA ALA A 153 -7.66 -13.94 -6.25
C ALA A 153 -6.63 -15.01 -5.84
N PHE A 154 -6.59 -15.38 -4.56
CA PHE A 154 -5.78 -16.50 -4.07
C PHE A 154 -6.21 -17.84 -4.66
N MET A 155 -7.52 -18.16 -4.62
CA MET A 155 -8.04 -19.42 -5.20
C MET A 155 -7.78 -19.54 -6.71
N LYS A 156 -7.77 -18.42 -7.44
CA LYS A 156 -7.46 -18.36 -8.88
C LYS A 156 -5.94 -18.31 -9.16
N GLY A 157 -5.09 -18.35 -8.14
CA GLY A 157 -3.64 -18.32 -8.27
C GLY A 157 -3.04 -16.95 -8.67
N LYS A 158 -3.84 -15.88 -8.64
CA LYS A 158 -3.40 -14.50 -8.88
C LYS A 158 -2.54 -13.96 -7.74
N VAL A 159 -2.88 -14.37 -6.52
CA VAL A 159 -2.05 -14.14 -5.32
C VAL A 159 -1.46 -15.47 -4.88
N LYS A 160 -0.16 -15.51 -4.71
CA LYS A 160 0.54 -16.65 -4.10
C LYS A 160 1.13 -16.20 -2.77
N VAL A 161 0.93 -17.01 -1.74
CA VAL A 161 1.46 -16.75 -0.40
C VAL A 161 2.35 -17.91 0.01
N LYS A 162 3.54 -17.62 0.53
CA LYS A 162 4.46 -18.59 1.14
C LYS A 162 4.80 -18.15 2.57
N GLY A 163 5.04 -19.10 3.45
CA GLY A 163 5.30 -18.84 4.87
C GLY A 163 4.01 -18.76 5.69
N ASN A 164 3.92 -17.79 6.59
CA ASN A 164 2.79 -17.62 7.50
C ASN A 164 1.58 -17.00 6.80
N ILE A 165 0.68 -17.86 6.29
CA ILE A 165 -0.53 -17.44 5.58
C ILE A 165 -1.48 -16.62 6.47
N MET A 166 -1.60 -16.97 7.75
CA MET A 166 -2.47 -16.24 8.69
C MET A 166 -2.03 -14.79 8.87
N LEU A 167 -0.72 -14.56 8.84
CA LEU A 167 -0.16 -13.22 8.87
C LEU A 167 -0.47 -12.44 7.57
N GLY A 168 -0.45 -13.10 6.42
CA GLY A 168 -0.91 -12.54 5.15
C GLY A 168 -2.39 -12.10 5.18
N LEU A 169 -3.28 -12.93 5.73
CA LEU A 169 -4.70 -12.59 5.91
C LEU A 169 -4.90 -11.43 6.89
N ARG A 170 -4.08 -11.35 7.94
CA ARG A 170 -4.11 -10.23 8.89
C ARG A 170 -3.72 -8.92 8.22
N MET A 171 -2.62 -8.91 7.49
CA MET A 171 -2.18 -7.75 6.70
C MET A 171 -3.28 -7.29 5.73
N GLN A 172 -3.87 -8.22 4.97
CA GLN A 172 -4.98 -7.92 4.08
C GLN A 172 -6.14 -7.24 4.81
N THR A 173 -6.54 -7.79 5.97
CA THR A 173 -7.66 -7.24 6.75
C THR A 173 -7.37 -5.83 7.24
N VAL A 174 -6.16 -5.57 7.76
CA VAL A 174 -5.74 -4.24 8.21
C VAL A 174 -5.76 -3.26 7.03
N LEU A 175 -5.09 -3.59 5.92
CA LEU A 175 -5.04 -2.72 4.74
C LEU A 175 -6.45 -2.37 4.23
N MET A 176 -7.34 -3.35 4.09
CA MET A 176 -8.70 -3.08 3.59
C MET A 176 -9.54 -2.23 4.54
N ASN A 177 -9.35 -2.37 5.85
CA ASN A 177 -10.04 -1.53 6.84
C ASN A 177 -9.58 -0.08 6.76
N GLU A 178 -8.27 0.15 6.63
CA GLU A 178 -7.68 1.48 6.50
C GLU A 178 -8.04 2.15 5.17
N VAL A 179 -8.00 1.42 4.04
CA VAL A 179 -8.48 1.94 2.75
C VAL A 179 -9.97 2.31 2.81
N LYS A 180 -10.79 1.52 3.50
CA LYS A 180 -12.21 1.84 3.68
C LYS A 180 -12.42 3.13 4.48
N LYS A 181 -11.60 3.43 5.48
CA LYS A 181 -11.66 4.68 6.25
C LYS A 181 -11.34 5.88 5.37
N MET A 182 -10.28 5.81 4.57
CA MET A 182 -9.95 6.83 3.56
C MET A 182 -11.06 6.98 2.51
N SER A 183 -11.81 5.92 2.23
CA SER A 183 -12.90 5.97 1.25
C SER A 183 -14.20 6.64 1.75
N ARG A 184 -14.35 6.89 3.05
CA ARG A 184 -15.59 7.43 3.65
C ARG A 184 -15.69 8.97 3.62
N VAL A 185 -14.63 9.65 3.20
CA VAL A 185 -14.54 11.13 3.21
C VAL A 185 -15.41 11.78 2.13
N ALA A 186 -15.78 11.05 1.07
CA ALA A 186 -16.60 11.55 -0.02
C ALA A 186 -18.11 11.70 0.29
N LYS A 187 -18.54 11.52 1.56
CA LYS A 187 -19.96 11.60 1.95
C LYS A 187 -20.38 12.90 2.65
N LEU A 188 -19.58 13.96 2.55
CA LEU A 188 -19.94 15.30 3.00
C LEU A 188 -20.23 16.18 1.78
#